data_AF-A0A6L5Z0W6-F1
#
_entry.id   AF-A0A6L5Z0W6-F1
#
_cell.length_a   1.000
_cell.length_b   1.000
_cell.length_c   1.000
_cell.angle_alpha   90.00
_cell.angle_beta   90.00
_cell.angle_gamma   90.00
#
_symmetry.space_group_name_H-M   'P 1'
#
loop_
_entity.id
_entity.type
_entity.pdbx_description
1 polymer ?
#
loop_
_entity_poly.entity_id
_entity_poly.type
_entity_poly.pdbx_seq_one_letter_code
_entity_poly.pdbx_strand_id
1 'polypeptide(L)'
;MGALRSDDGLIAGLPGDAKPAASHRDTDPRRFIILPPFRPSVAIGPGQILRAHRSGRESDGPKDHGARLVRSNEVAAKDFRNDATAFWRAQGGAATVWSIFWSVMFLIIAGLVIDTASAYRMKRVLQVTADASALAGAMAHNDPEVYETYAGQPADSATATARGEEVAISVAGRMMGPRNGTVLTESDVRFGSWSDQIGFTEGWGNHVQVITRRDRINDNSLPTMLLDAFGGLRAWDIATRAVAGPNEPPCARDGIITADVVDMQSNNHMTNGICVHGEGGIELNQNNVFDPGVHISMPSPDLLVTPGGNVGNNSGLQEALVWASMEPTVARNIDSYLTEFRDIASRVQPDYIAGNPDAEVIALNENQFDPENLLPGRVYDITCTGGNMTLNLRGRSDGQASRGDRPTNIVFTAKGGNGGGNGGGGNGGGNGGGSGGLTVIENVVIVTNCDIRLSQDTVVRDAIIATSSTDDRSVTGSAGVKIGDPDDCAPGGGAQILTAGGMHFAAKMEFHGSQLASKGPIHLAAQVDGLSGTSIQSLGRVDLASNNKLGLCQGEADEVLKLPDGYRRVN
;
A
#
# COMPACT_ATOMS: atom_id res chain seq x y z
N MET A 1 54.27 -16.23 7.87
CA MET A 1 54.08 -15.20 6.82
C MET A 1 53.07 -14.22 7.38
N GLY A 2 53.50 -13.28 8.23
CA GLY A 2 53.90 -11.92 7.87
C GLY A 2 52.68 -11.00 8.04
N ALA A 3 52.27 -10.61 9.25
CA ALA A 3 52.82 -9.56 10.12
C ALA A 3 52.95 -8.20 9.42
N LEU A 4 52.18 -7.20 9.85
CA LEU A 4 52.68 -5.90 10.29
C LEU A 4 51.59 -5.16 11.11
N ARG A 5 52.06 -4.62 12.24
CA ARG A 5 51.40 -3.84 13.29
C ARG A 5 52.26 -2.58 13.49
N SER A 6 51.67 -1.42 13.74
CA SER A 6 52.25 -0.19 14.33
C SER A 6 51.18 0.90 14.21
N ASP A 7 50.38 1.21 15.22
CA ASP A 7 50.65 1.98 16.47
C ASP A 7 50.81 3.51 16.26
N ASP A 8 49.83 4.21 16.84
CA ASP A 8 49.83 5.44 17.67
C ASP A 8 50.30 6.83 17.17
N GLY A 9 49.50 7.85 17.53
CA GLY A 9 49.99 9.24 17.67
C GLY A 9 48.97 10.39 17.66
N LEU A 10 48.32 10.63 18.81
CA LEU A 10 47.70 11.87 19.32
C LEU A 10 48.18 13.22 18.70
N ILE A 11 47.27 14.17 18.40
CA ILE A 11 47.34 15.62 18.75
C ILE A 11 45.91 16.21 18.86
N ALA A 12 45.68 17.00 19.92
CA ALA A 12 44.46 17.74 20.25
C ALA A 12 44.41 19.17 19.63
N GLY A 13 43.21 19.75 19.50
CA GLY A 13 43.01 21.20 19.69
C GLY A 13 42.10 21.97 18.72
N LEU A 14 40.90 22.29 19.23
CA LEU A 14 40.14 23.55 19.10
C LEU A 14 39.09 23.77 17.97
N PRO A 15 38.05 24.60 18.26
CA PRO A 15 36.68 24.42 17.80
C PRO A 15 36.23 25.47 16.77
N GLY A 16 35.11 25.18 16.08
CA GLY A 16 34.46 26.12 15.18
C GLY A 16 32.96 25.87 15.11
N ASP A 17 32.21 26.81 15.70
CA ASP A 17 30.76 26.96 15.65
C ASP A 17 30.18 26.93 14.23
N ALA A 18 29.01 26.29 14.06
CA ALA A 18 28.00 26.75 13.11
C ALA A 18 26.63 26.08 13.38
N LYS A 19 25.77 26.77 14.14
CA LYS A 19 24.31 26.69 13.96
C LYS A 19 23.96 27.29 12.58
N PRO A 20 22.82 26.90 11.99
CA PRO A 20 21.89 27.94 11.58
C PRO A 20 20.50 27.74 12.18
N ALA A 21 20.00 28.85 12.71
CA ALA A 21 18.67 29.03 13.22
C ALA A 21 17.65 29.16 12.09
N ALA A 22 16.43 28.79 12.46
CA ALA A 22 15.19 28.89 11.69
C ALA A 22 14.95 30.27 11.08
N SER A 23 14.39 30.25 9.87
CA SER A 23 13.78 31.42 9.22
C SER A 23 12.30 31.12 9.00
N HIS A 24 11.48 31.60 9.94
CA HIS A 24 10.05 31.84 9.77
C HIS A 24 9.84 32.86 8.63
N ARG A 25 9.00 32.56 7.65
CA ARG A 25 8.33 33.58 6.83
C ARG A 25 6.87 33.21 6.58
N ASP A 26 6.02 34.01 7.23
CA ASP A 26 4.68 34.38 6.78
C ASP A 26 4.61 34.62 5.27
N THR A 27 3.59 34.09 4.63
CA THR A 27 3.02 34.70 3.42
C THR A 27 1.50 34.59 3.44
N ASP A 28 0.87 35.73 3.66
CA ASP A 28 -0.55 36.04 3.45
C ASP A 28 -0.86 36.11 1.93
N PRO A 29 -1.94 35.47 1.42
CA PRO A 29 -2.25 35.46 0.01
C PRO A 29 -3.26 36.57 -0.34
N ARG A 30 -2.82 37.66 -0.99
CA ARG A 30 -3.69 38.57 -1.75
C ARG A 30 -2.87 39.55 -2.60
N ARG A 31 -2.80 39.29 -3.92
CA ARG A 31 -2.93 40.30 -5.00
C ARG A 31 -2.83 39.67 -6.39
N PHE A 32 -3.99 39.59 -7.03
CA PHE A 32 -4.18 39.39 -8.46
C PHE A 32 -3.67 40.60 -9.25
N ILE A 33 -2.86 40.38 -10.29
CA ILE A 33 -2.66 41.34 -11.39
C ILE A 33 -2.86 40.59 -12.71
N ILE A 34 -3.85 41.04 -13.47
CA ILE A 34 -4.29 40.52 -14.76
C ILE A 34 -3.48 41.22 -15.87
N LEU A 35 -2.87 40.46 -16.77
CA LEU A 35 -2.32 40.96 -18.04
C LEU A 35 -3.15 40.43 -19.23
N PRO A 36 -3.51 41.27 -20.22
CA PRO A 36 -4.40 40.89 -21.31
C PRO A 36 -3.69 40.18 -22.49
N PRO A 37 -4.45 39.45 -23.34
CA PRO A 37 -3.90 38.58 -24.38
C PRO A 37 -3.56 39.30 -25.69
N PHE A 38 -2.48 38.84 -26.32
CA PHE A 38 -2.06 39.15 -27.69
C PHE A 38 -3.07 38.59 -28.72
N ARG A 39 -3.54 39.45 -29.64
CA ARG A 39 -4.31 39.08 -30.83
C ARG A 39 -3.38 39.02 -32.07
N PRO A 40 -3.45 38.00 -32.93
CA PRO A 40 -3.06 38.12 -34.33
C PRO A 40 -4.30 38.37 -35.21
N SER A 41 -4.25 39.41 -36.04
CA SER A 41 -5.30 39.77 -36.98
C SER A 41 -4.87 39.46 -38.42
N VAL A 42 -5.65 38.60 -39.10
CA VAL A 42 -6.26 38.79 -40.43
C VAL A 42 -5.31 38.79 -41.65
N ALA A 43 -5.65 38.28 -42.84
CA ALA A 43 -6.55 37.26 -43.38
C ALA A 43 -6.26 37.24 -44.89
N ILE A 44 -6.38 36.07 -45.52
CA ILE A 44 -6.35 35.87 -46.97
C ILE A 44 -7.78 36.08 -47.51
N GLY A 45 -7.94 36.73 -48.67
CA GLY A 45 -9.19 36.74 -49.43
C GLY A 45 -9.00 37.21 -50.90
N PRO A 46 -9.78 36.69 -51.88
CA PRO A 46 -9.38 36.61 -53.28
C PRO A 46 -10.14 37.54 -54.26
N GLY A 47 -9.50 37.81 -55.41
CA GLY A 47 -10.04 37.89 -56.78
C GLY A 47 -11.16 38.88 -57.17
N GLN A 48 -10.87 39.79 -58.13
CA GLN A 48 -11.73 40.30 -59.23
C GLN A 48 -10.79 40.94 -60.29
N ILE A 49 -10.63 40.48 -61.55
CA ILE A 49 -11.46 40.50 -62.78
C ILE A 49 -11.74 41.91 -63.38
N LEU A 50 -11.36 42.07 -64.67
CA LEU A 50 -11.71 43.09 -65.70
C LEU A 50 -11.12 44.52 -65.46
N ARG A 51 -10.58 45.29 -66.43
CA ARG A 51 -10.97 45.50 -67.84
C ARG A 51 -9.85 46.22 -68.63
N ALA A 52 -9.91 46.10 -69.95
CA ALA A 52 -9.03 46.66 -70.97
C ALA A 52 -9.15 48.19 -71.20
N HIS A 53 -8.07 48.82 -71.73
CA HIS A 53 -8.04 49.92 -72.72
C HIS A 53 -6.56 50.27 -73.04
N ARG A 54 -5.99 49.93 -74.21
CA ARG A 54 -5.98 50.61 -75.53
C ARG A 54 -5.11 51.89 -75.62
N SER A 55 -4.10 51.82 -76.52
CA SER A 55 -3.60 52.85 -77.45
C SER A 55 -2.45 53.82 -77.06
N GLY A 56 -1.42 53.84 -77.94
CA GLY A 56 -0.42 54.90 -78.18
C GLY A 56 1.01 54.34 -78.12
N ARG A 57 1.73 53.95 -79.18
CA ARG A 57 2.12 54.54 -80.48
C ARG A 57 3.23 55.62 -80.38
N GLU A 58 4.49 55.21 -80.55
CA GLU A 58 5.63 55.95 -81.15
C GLU A 58 6.82 54.97 -81.24
N SER A 59 7.14 54.35 -82.38
CA SER A 59 8.00 54.79 -83.50
C SER A 59 9.40 55.27 -83.11
N ASP A 60 10.40 54.39 -83.26
CA ASP A 60 11.58 54.62 -84.12
C ASP A 60 12.38 53.32 -84.29
N GLY A 61 12.70 52.96 -85.54
CA GLY A 61 13.62 51.87 -85.91
C GLY A 61 15.01 52.42 -86.29
N PRO A 62 15.75 51.75 -87.20
CA PRO A 62 16.20 50.36 -87.17
C PRO A 62 17.71 50.24 -87.45
N LYS A 63 18.28 49.03 -87.32
CA LYS A 63 19.38 48.40 -88.11
C LYS A 63 19.93 47.21 -87.29
N ASP A 64 20.49 46.13 -87.81
CA ASP A 64 20.48 45.37 -89.07
C ASP A 64 21.36 44.11 -88.77
N HIS A 65 21.36 43.11 -89.65
CA HIS A 65 22.25 41.93 -89.67
C HIS A 65 21.83 40.67 -88.90
N GLY A 66 21.05 39.85 -89.59
CA GLY A 66 21.14 38.39 -89.47
C GLY A 66 22.30 37.85 -90.33
N ALA A 67 23.00 36.84 -89.81
CA ALA A 67 23.64 35.73 -90.55
C ALA A 67 24.59 34.94 -89.63
N ARG A 68 24.08 33.95 -88.87
CA ARG A 68 24.93 32.83 -88.37
C ARG A 68 24.09 31.68 -87.82
N LEU A 69 23.44 30.94 -88.70
CA LEU A 69 22.92 29.60 -88.43
C LEU A 69 23.49 28.68 -89.52
N VAL A 70 23.77 27.41 -89.15
CA VAL A 70 24.29 26.31 -90.00
C VAL A 70 25.78 25.96 -89.84
N ARG A 71 26.39 26.14 -88.66
CA ARG A 71 27.68 25.46 -88.33
C ARG A 71 27.81 24.91 -86.90
N SER A 72 26.71 24.74 -86.16
CA SER A 72 26.75 24.42 -84.72
C SER A 72 26.55 22.94 -84.36
N ASN A 73 26.05 22.08 -85.25
CA ASN A 73 25.56 20.76 -84.81
C ASN A 73 26.60 19.62 -84.84
N GLU A 74 27.67 19.72 -85.62
CA GLU A 74 28.75 18.70 -85.60
C GLU A 74 29.82 18.96 -84.53
N VAL A 75 29.98 20.21 -84.08
CA VAL A 75 30.93 20.56 -83.01
C VAL A 75 30.34 20.21 -81.64
N ALA A 76 29.04 20.43 -81.44
CA ALA A 76 28.34 20.15 -80.17
C ALA A 76 28.35 18.67 -79.77
N ALA A 77 28.26 17.74 -80.73
CA ALA A 77 28.28 16.30 -80.44
C ALA A 77 29.68 15.78 -80.04
N LYS A 78 30.74 16.44 -80.52
CA LYS A 78 32.13 16.09 -80.21
C LYS A 78 32.59 16.69 -78.88
N ASP A 79 32.12 17.89 -78.56
CA ASP A 79 32.34 18.54 -77.26
C ASP A 79 31.62 17.81 -76.13
N PHE A 80 30.37 17.37 -76.32
CA PHE A 80 29.64 16.63 -75.27
C PHE A 80 30.28 15.27 -74.91
N ARG A 81 30.88 14.59 -75.90
CA ARG A 81 31.62 13.33 -75.66
C ARG A 81 32.94 13.57 -74.92
N ASN A 82 33.63 14.66 -75.23
CA ASN A 82 34.89 15.01 -74.57
C ASN A 82 34.66 15.52 -73.14
N ASP A 83 33.59 16.28 -72.90
CA ASP A 83 33.21 16.79 -71.57
C ASP A 83 32.77 15.67 -70.61
N ALA A 84 32.06 14.64 -71.10
CA ALA A 84 31.70 13.49 -70.28
C ALA A 84 32.94 12.69 -69.81
N THR A 85 33.95 12.54 -70.67
CA THR A 85 35.23 11.93 -70.30
C THR A 85 36.12 12.82 -69.42
N ALA A 86 36.01 14.14 -69.55
CA ALA A 86 36.70 15.10 -68.68
C ALA A 86 36.08 15.13 -67.28
N PHE A 87 34.75 15.03 -67.16
CA PHE A 87 34.05 14.91 -65.87
C PHE A 87 34.40 13.62 -65.14
N TRP A 88 34.54 12.50 -65.85
CA TRP A 88 34.99 11.21 -65.28
C TRP A 88 36.45 11.21 -64.82
N ARG A 89 37.29 12.10 -65.36
CA ARG A 89 38.70 12.27 -64.94
C ARG A 89 38.91 13.44 -63.97
N ALA A 90 37.87 14.23 -63.70
CA ALA A 90 37.93 15.35 -62.78
C ALA A 90 37.88 14.85 -61.32
N GLN A 91 39.04 14.83 -60.66
CA GLN A 91 39.16 14.48 -59.23
C GLN A 91 38.43 15.46 -58.28
N GLY A 92 37.89 16.58 -58.79
CA GLY A 92 37.07 17.51 -58.02
C GLY A 92 35.70 16.95 -57.57
N GLY A 93 35.19 15.89 -58.21
CA GLY A 93 33.94 15.21 -57.80
C GLY A 93 34.12 14.15 -56.71
N ALA A 94 35.34 13.64 -56.50
CA ALA A 94 35.60 12.65 -55.45
C ALA A 94 35.44 13.27 -54.04
N ALA A 95 35.83 14.54 -53.88
CA ALA A 95 35.64 15.29 -52.65
C ALA A 95 34.16 15.56 -52.34
N THR A 96 33.29 15.70 -53.36
CA THR A 96 31.86 15.97 -53.16
C THR A 96 31.09 14.69 -52.83
N VAL A 97 31.38 13.56 -53.48
CA VAL A 97 30.77 12.26 -53.12
C VAL A 97 31.20 11.83 -51.72
N TRP A 98 32.48 12.02 -51.36
CA TRP A 98 32.98 11.77 -50.01
C TRP A 98 32.31 12.66 -48.96
N SER A 99 32.16 13.95 -49.25
CA SER A 99 31.45 14.88 -48.35
C SER A 99 29.98 14.52 -48.16
N ILE A 100 29.28 14.12 -49.23
CA ILE A 100 27.90 13.65 -49.16
C ILE A 100 27.80 12.38 -48.31
N PHE A 101 28.70 11.41 -48.53
CA PHE A 101 28.74 10.17 -47.76
C PHE A 101 28.88 10.42 -46.25
N TRP A 102 29.87 11.24 -45.84
CA TRP A 102 30.06 11.57 -44.43
C TRP A 102 28.93 12.40 -43.86
N SER A 103 28.36 13.32 -44.65
CA SER A 103 27.20 14.10 -44.22
C SER A 103 26.01 13.20 -43.92
N VAL A 104 25.70 12.23 -44.79
CA VAL A 104 24.63 11.24 -44.55
C VAL A 104 24.95 10.38 -43.34
N MET A 105 26.19 9.93 -43.18
CA MET A 105 26.60 9.13 -42.02
C MET A 105 26.43 9.90 -40.70
N PHE A 106 26.85 11.16 -40.64
CA PHE A 106 26.67 12.00 -39.45
C PHE A 106 25.19 12.30 -39.17
N LEU A 107 24.36 12.49 -40.21
CA LEU A 107 22.92 12.67 -40.03
C LEU A 107 22.24 11.41 -39.48
N ILE A 108 22.65 10.22 -39.92
CA ILE A 108 22.14 8.95 -39.38
C ILE A 108 22.54 8.79 -37.91
N ILE A 109 23.81 9.06 -37.56
CA ILE A 109 24.29 8.98 -36.17
C ILE A 109 23.58 10.02 -35.30
N ALA A 110 23.46 11.27 -35.77
CA ALA A 110 22.73 12.31 -35.07
C ALA A 110 21.25 11.92 -34.88
N GLY A 111 20.63 11.32 -35.90
CA GLY A 111 19.27 10.79 -35.81
C GLY A 111 19.13 9.73 -34.74
N LEU A 112 20.04 8.76 -34.70
CA LEU A 112 20.06 7.73 -33.65
C LEU A 112 20.18 8.37 -32.26
N VAL A 113 21.07 9.34 -32.07
CA VAL A 113 21.28 10.00 -30.77
C VAL A 113 20.03 10.77 -30.34
N ILE A 114 19.45 11.57 -31.24
CA ILE A 114 18.28 12.42 -30.94
C ILE A 114 17.04 11.55 -30.66
N ASP A 115 16.78 10.54 -31.51
CA ASP A 115 15.61 9.67 -31.34
C ASP A 115 15.75 8.79 -30.08
N THR A 116 16.97 8.32 -29.77
CA THR A 116 17.24 7.59 -28.51
C THR A 116 17.03 8.48 -27.29
N ALA A 117 17.49 9.74 -27.32
CA ALA A 117 17.26 10.71 -26.24
C ALA A 117 15.77 10.99 -26.04
N SER A 118 15.00 11.10 -27.13
CA SER A 118 13.54 11.23 -27.09
C SER A 118 12.89 9.99 -26.45
N ALA A 119 13.31 8.78 -26.82
CA ALA A 119 12.81 7.53 -26.24
C ALA A 119 13.10 7.44 -24.74
N TYR A 120 14.31 7.79 -24.29
CA TYR A 120 14.63 7.83 -22.86
C TYR A 120 13.80 8.86 -22.10
N ARG A 121 13.60 10.05 -22.67
CA ARG A 121 12.73 11.08 -22.07
C ARG A 121 11.31 10.55 -21.92
N MET A 122 10.75 9.97 -22.98
CA MET A 122 9.39 9.44 -22.95
C MET A 122 9.25 8.28 -21.97
N LYS A 123 10.25 7.40 -21.86
CA LYS A 123 10.28 6.34 -20.86
C LYS A 123 10.23 6.88 -19.42
N ARG A 124 10.87 8.01 -19.12
CA ARG A 124 10.78 8.66 -17.79
C ARG A 124 9.38 9.22 -17.52
N VAL A 125 8.75 9.84 -18.53
CA VAL A 125 7.37 10.33 -18.39
C VAL A 125 6.40 9.16 -18.19
N LEU A 126 6.57 8.06 -18.93
CA LEU A 126 5.80 6.83 -18.73
C LEU A 126 6.01 6.26 -17.33
N GLN A 127 7.24 6.24 -16.82
CA GLN A 127 7.47 5.76 -15.45
C GLN A 127 6.71 6.60 -14.41
N VAL A 128 6.78 7.92 -14.48
CA VAL A 128 6.04 8.81 -13.55
C VAL A 128 4.53 8.62 -13.70
N THR A 129 4.07 8.39 -14.93
CA THR A 129 2.66 8.10 -15.21
C THR A 129 2.25 6.76 -14.59
N ALA A 130 3.06 5.71 -14.74
CA ALA A 130 2.81 4.41 -14.12
C ALA A 130 2.79 4.53 -12.60
N ASP A 131 3.74 5.24 -12.01
CA ASP A 131 3.83 5.44 -10.55
C ASP A 131 2.58 6.16 -10.01
N ALA A 132 2.17 7.25 -10.66
CA ALA A 132 0.98 8.01 -10.28
C ALA A 132 -0.32 7.21 -10.48
N SER A 133 -0.42 6.45 -11.57
CA SER A 133 -1.61 5.66 -11.90
C SER A 133 -1.73 4.43 -11.00
N ALA A 134 -0.62 3.76 -10.67
CA ALA A 134 -0.60 2.66 -9.72
C ALA A 134 -1.01 3.13 -8.32
N LEU A 135 -0.46 4.28 -7.88
CA LEU A 135 -0.79 4.85 -6.58
C LEU A 135 -2.27 5.24 -6.49
N ALA A 136 -2.78 5.97 -7.49
CA ALA A 136 -4.18 6.39 -7.52
C ALA A 136 -5.14 5.21 -7.68
N GLY A 137 -4.77 4.20 -8.47
CA GLY A 137 -5.52 2.96 -8.61
C GLY A 137 -5.58 2.18 -7.30
N ALA A 138 -4.46 2.04 -6.59
CA ALA A 138 -4.43 1.40 -5.27
C ALA A 138 -5.28 2.16 -4.24
N MET A 139 -5.21 3.49 -4.24
CA MET A 139 -6.06 4.31 -3.39
C MET A 139 -7.54 4.10 -3.70
N ALA A 140 -7.99 4.23 -4.95
CA ALA A 140 -9.40 4.10 -5.29
C ALA A 140 -9.94 2.66 -5.16
N HIS A 141 -9.05 1.67 -5.30
CA HIS A 141 -9.39 0.26 -5.08
C HIS A 141 -9.80 0.03 -3.61
N ASN A 142 -8.92 0.44 -2.70
CA ASN A 142 -9.03 0.20 -1.27
C ASN A 142 -9.88 1.27 -0.54
N ASP A 143 -10.01 2.48 -1.11
CA ASP A 143 -10.69 3.64 -0.53
C ASP A 143 -11.86 4.13 -1.44
N PRO A 144 -13.11 3.85 -1.04
CA PRO A 144 -14.32 4.33 -1.71
C PRO A 144 -14.45 5.85 -1.88
N GLU A 145 -14.15 6.68 -0.87
CA GLU A 145 -14.28 8.16 -0.95
C GLU A 145 -13.22 8.78 -1.87
N VAL A 146 -12.03 8.17 -1.94
CA VAL A 146 -11.03 8.59 -2.94
C VAL A 146 -11.62 8.40 -4.33
N TYR A 147 -12.27 7.26 -4.59
CA TYR A 147 -12.99 7.07 -5.85
C TYR A 147 -14.06 8.15 -6.07
N GLU A 148 -14.90 8.47 -5.08
CA GLU A 148 -15.91 9.53 -5.22
C GLU A 148 -15.30 10.90 -5.56
N THR A 149 -14.15 11.21 -4.97
CA THR A 149 -13.41 12.45 -5.23
C THR A 149 -12.85 12.50 -6.66
N TYR A 150 -12.37 11.37 -7.19
CA TYR A 150 -11.76 11.30 -8.52
C TYR A 150 -12.76 11.12 -9.66
N ALA A 151 -13.76 10.24 -9.46
CA ALA A 151 -14.78 9.86 -10.43
C ALA A 151 -16.04 10.74 -10.35
N GLY A 152 -16.30 11.40 -9.21
CA GLY A 152 -17.50 12.22 -9.00
C GLY A 152 -18.79 11.39 -8.94
N GLN A 153 -18.69 10.09 -8.67
CA GLN A 153 -19.80 9.16 -8.53
C GLN A 153 -19.69 8.37 -7.22
N PRO A 154 -20.82 7.99 -6.60
CA PRO A 154 -20.80 7.20 -5.38
C PRO A 154 -20.14 5.84 -5.60
N ALA A 155 -19.34 5.39 -4.64
CA ALA A 155 -18.56 4.16 -4.75
C ALA A 155 -19.41 2.88 -4.83
N ASP A 156 -20.67 2.96 -4.39
CA ASP A 156 -21.69 1.91 -4.39
C ASP A 156 -22.00 1.39 -5.80
N SER A 157 -21.64 2.17 -6.83
CA SER A 157 -21.89 1.87 -8.23
C SER A 157 -20.88 0.90 -8.86
N ALA A 158 -19.74 0.65 -8.20
CA ALA A 158 -18.62 -0.11 -8.78
C ALA A 158 -17.91 -1.00 -7.75
N THR A 159 -17.54 -2.21 -8.17
CA THR A 159 -16.68 -3.12 -7.39
C THR A 159 -15.31 -2.49 -7.13
N ALA A 160 -14.63 -2.90 -6.06
CA ALA A 160 -13.30 -2.37 -5.69
C ALA A 160 -12.30 -2.38 -6.86
N THR A 161 -12.24 -3.46 -7.64
CA THR A 161 -11.35 -3.57 -8.82
C THR A 161 -11.71 -2.53 -9.88
N ALA A 162 -12.97 -2.46 -10.27
CA ALA A 162 -13.47 -1.47 -11.25
C ALA A 162 -13.17 -0.02 -10.84
N ARG A 163 -13.31 0.34 -9.55
CA ARG A 163 -12.95 1.66 -9.04
C ARG A 163 -11.46 1.98 -9.24
N GLY A 164 -10.61 1.01 -8.89
CA GLY A 164 -9.16 1.12 -9.05
C GLY A 164 -8.74 1.26 -10.51
N GLU A 165 -9.34 0.47 -11.40
CA GLU A 165 -9.08 0.50 -12.85
C GLU A 165 -9.45 1.86 -13.46
N GLU A 166 -10.66 2.33 -13.20
CA GLU A 166 -11.15 3.59 -13.76
C GLU A 166 -10.26 4.77 -13.35
N VAL A 167 -9.93 4.85 -12.06
CA VAL A 167 -9.10 5.95 -11.55
C VAL A 167 -7.68 5.86 -12.11
N ALA A 168 -7.07 4.67 -12.17
CA ALA A 168 -5.74 4.48 -12.76
C ALA A 168 -5.69 4.94 -14.23
N ILE A 169 -6.68 4.53 -15.03
CA ILE A 169 -6.80 4.92 -16.45
C ILE A 169 -7.02 6.43 -16.58
N SER A 170 -7.88 7.01 -15.73
CA SER A 170 -8.17 8.45 -15.77
C SER A 170 -6.92 9.30 -15.46
N VAL A 171 -6.10 8.88 -14.49
CA VAL A 171 -4.86 9.57 -14.11
C VAL A 171 -3.83 9.46 -15.22
N ALA A 172 -3.67 8.27 -15.81
CA ALA A 172 -2.78 8.07 -16.95
C ALA A 172 -3.16 8.98 -18.14
N GLY A 173 -4.47 9.07 -18.44
CA GLY A 173 -5.01 9.93 -19.48
C GLY A 173 -4.77 11.42 -19.24
N ARG A 174 -4.89 11.89 -17.99
CA ARG A 174 -4.62 13.30 -17.61
C ARG A 174 -3.14 13.66 -17.72
N MET A 175 -2.25 12.73 -17.36
CA MET A 175 -0.79 12.96 -17.38
C MET A 175 -0.21 12.94 -18.80
N MET A 176 -0.63 11.96 -19.62
CA MET A 176 -0.09 11.79 -20.98
C MET A 176 -0.86 12.59 -22.02
N GLY A 177 -2.14 12.90 -21.76
CA GLY A 177 -3.00 13.66 -22.67
C GLY A 177 -3.26 12.96 -24.01
N PRO A 178 -4.16 13.52 -24.84
CA PRO A 178 -4.60 12.87 -26.09
C PRO A 178 -3.52 12.77 -27.17
N ARG A 179 -2.44 13.56 -27.07
CA ARG A 179 -1.35 13.58 -28.08
C ARG A 179 -0.46 12.35 -28.07
N ASN A 180 -0.48 11.58 -26.98
CA ASN A 180 0.39 10.43 -26.80
C ASN A 180 -0.30 9.08 -27.03
N GLY A 181 -1.57 9.10 -27.47
CA GLY A 181 -2.40 7.90 -27.63
C GLY A 181 -2.82 7.28 -26.30
N THR A 182 -3.45 6.11 -26.36
CA THR A 182 -3.91 5.36 -25.18
C THR A 182 -2.72 4.65 -24.53
N VAL A 183 -2.20 5.23 -23.46
CA VAL A 183 -1.00 4.71 -22.76
C VAL A 183 -1.29 3.61 -21.75
N LEU A 184 -2.54 3.48 -21.33
CA LEU A 184 -2.98 2.51 -20.33
C LEU A 184 -4.39 2.03 -20.69
N THR A 185 -4.58 0.71 -20.66
CA THR A 185 -5.86 0.04 -20.88
C THR A 185 -6.26 -0.76 -19.64
N GLU A 186 -7.50 -1.26 -19.59
CA GLU A 186 -7.97 -2.13 -18.50
C GLU A 186 -7.06 -3.35 -18.32
N SER A 187 -6.61 -3.98 -19.42
CA SER A 187 -5.73 -5.15 -19.38
C SER A 187 -4.32 -4.90 -18.83
N ASP A 188 -3.93 -3.62 -18.73
CA ASP A 188 -2.64 -3.20 -18.22
C ASP A 188 -2.68 -2.86 -16.70
N VAL A 189 -3.87 -2.90 -16.09
CA VAL A 189 -4.08 -2.76 -14.64
C VAL A 189 -4.36 -4.13 -14.05
N ARG A 190 -3.57 -4.54 -13.05
CA ARG A 190 -3.69 -5.84 -12.40
C ARG A 190 -3.73 -5.67 -10.89
N PHE A 191 -4.54 -6.50 -10.23
CA PHE A 191 -4.68 -6.53 -8.78
C PHE A 191 -4.07 -7.80 -8.21
N GLY A 192 -3.61 -7.70 -6.97
CA GLY A 192 -3.00 -8.82 -6.28
C GLY A 192 -2.22 -8.38 -5.06
N SER A 193 -1.23 -9.20 -4.68
CA SER A 193 -0.43 -8.98 -3.50
C SER A 193 1.05 -8.72 -3.84
N TRP A 194 1.78 -8.15 -2.88
CA TRP A 194 3.21 -7.88 -2.99
C TRP A 194 3.97 -8.49 -1.83
N SER A 195 5.04 -9.22 -2.15
CA SER A 195 6.05 -9.69 -1.20
C SER A 195 7.44 -9.26 -1.66
N ASP A 196 8.30 -8.85 -0.73
CA ASP A 196 9.68 -8.44 -1.05
C ASP A 196 10.54 -9.62 -1.56
N GLN A 197 10.09 -10.86 -1.35
CA GLN A 197 10.81 -12.07 -1.77
C GLN A 197 10.36 -12.58 -3.16
N ILE A 198 9.06 -12.48 -3.45
CA ILE A 198 8.44 -13.07 -4.66
C ILE A 198 8.11 -12.00 -5.70
N GLY A 199 7.91 -10.75 -5.28
CA GLY A 199 7.39 -9.65 -6.09
C GLY A 199 5.86 -9.65 -6.15
N PHE A 200 5.32 -9.07 -7.21
CA PHE A 200 3.87 -8.97 -7.42
C PHE A 200 3.29 -10.30 -7.90
N THR A 201 2.24 -10.78 -7.21
CA THR A 201 1.47 -11.97 -7.59
C THR A 201 0.03 -11.56 -7.90
N GLU A 202 -0.45 -11.91 -9.09
CA GLU A 202 -1.80 -11.57 -9.54
C GLU A 202 -2.83 -12.46 -8.85
N GLY A 203 -3.91 -11.86 -8.32
CA GLY A 203 -4.90 -12.57 -7.52
C GLY A 203 -5.68 -11.63 -6.61
N TRP A 204 -6.07 -12.14 -5.44
CA TRP A 204 -6.68 -11.34 -4.39
C TRP A 204 -5.61 -10.49 -3.69
N GLY A 205 -5.88 -9.22 -3.45
CA GLY A 205 -5.01 -8.36 -2.66
C GLY A 205 -5.14 -6.87 -2.97
N ASN A 206 -4.60 -6.06 -2.06
CA ASN A 206 -4.75 -4.61 -2.03
C ASN A 206 -3.67 -3.85 -2.83
N HIS A 207 -2.84 -4.56 -3.60
CA HIS A 207 -1.79 -3.96 -4.44
C HIS A 207 -2.23 -3.88 -5.89
N VAL A 208 -1.85 -2.80 -6.55
CA VAL A 208 -2.16 -2.53 -7.96
C VAL A 208 -0.87 -2.42 -8.75
N GLN A 209 -0.75 -3.27 -9.76
CA GLN A 209 0.28 -3.19 -10.78
C GLN A 209 -0.27 -2.48 -12.01
N VAL A 210 0.47 -1.49 -12.51
CA VAL A 210 0.13 -0.74 -13.72
C VAL A 210 1.27 -0.81 -14.71
N ILE A 211 0.94 -1.14 -15.96
CA ILE A 211 1.89 -1.21 -17.08
C ILE A 211 1.54 -0.13 -18.10
N THR A 212 2.23 1.01 -18.08
CA THR A 212 2.02 2.04 -19.09
C THR A 212 2.88 1.79 -20.32
N ARG A 213 2.30 1.88 -21.52
CA ARG A 213 2.92 1.46 -22.78
C ARG A 213 2.75 2.49 -23.88
N ARG A 214 3.82 2.68 -24.65
CA ARG A 214 3.79 3.25 -25.99
C ARG A 214 4.40 2.26 -26.95
N ASP A 215 3.58 1.35 -27.45
CA ASP A 215 4.02 0.25 -28.30
C ASP A 215 2.97 -0.10 -29.36
N ARG A 216 3.29 -1.11 -30.15
CA ARG A 216 2.40 -1.59 -31.21
C ARG A 216 1.13 -2.27 -30.68
N ILE A 217 1.10 -2.69 -29.42
CA ILE A 217 -0.08 -3.37 -28.83
C ILE A 217 -1.19 -2.34 -28.65
N ASN A 218 -0.84 -1.14 -28.15
CA ASN A 218 -1.78 -0.04 -27.95
C ASN A 218 -1.87 0.92 -29.16
N ASP A 219 -1.27 0.52 -30.30
CA ASP A 219 -1.17 1.32 -31.54
C ASP A 219 -0.69 2.77 -31.31
N ASN A 220 0.24 2.94 -30.36
CA ASN A 220 0.70 4.25 -29.89
C ASN A 220 2.23 4.35 -29.75
N SER A 221 2.96 3.50 -30.49
CA SER A 221 4.43 3.50 -30.57
C SER A 221 4.99 4.91 -30.74
N LEU A 222 6.14 5.17 -30.12
CA LEU A 222 6.78 6.48 -30.18
C LEU A 222 7.45 6.67 -31.55
N PRO A 223 6.99 7.61 -32.41
CA PRO A 223 7.60 7.79 -33.72
C PRO A 223 9.04 8.31 -33.60
N THR A 224 9.91 7.84 -34.48
CA THR A 224 11.25 8.39 -34.67
C THR A 224 11.16 9.56 -35.63
N MET A 225 11.88 10.65 -35.35
CA MET A 225 11.82 11.83 -36.22
C MET A 225 12.85 11.72 -37.35
N LEU A 226 14.11 11.45 -37.00
CA LEU A 226 15.20 11.47 -37.97
C LEU A 226 15.45 10.09 -38.58
N LEU A 227 15.29 9.01 -37.81
CA LEU A 227 15.45 7.65 -38.34
C LEU A 227 14.34 7.24 -39.33
N ASP A 228 13.10 7.75 -39.16
CA ASP A 228 12.02 7.51 -40.13
C ASP A 228 12.29 8.21 -41.46
N ALA A 229 12.90 9.40 -41.44
CA ALA A 229 13.24 10.15 -42.65
C ALA A 229 14.24 9.40 -43.57
N PHE A 230 15.05 8.50 -43.01
CA PHE A 230 15.97 7.63 -43.77
C PHE A 230 15.40 6.24 -44.07
N GLY A 231 14.11 6.00 -43.77
CA GLY A 231 13.42 4.75 -44.09
C GLY A 231 13.86 3.53 -43.27
N GLY A 232 14.53 3.75 -42.14
CA GLY A 232 15.03 2.69 -41.26
C GLY A 232 14.01 2.28 -40.21
N LEU A 233 14.17 2.81 -39.00
CA LEU A 233 13.29 2.57 -37.85
C LEU A 233 12.26 3.69 -37.78
N ARG A 234 10.97 3.35 -37.83
CA ARG A 234 9.85 4.33 -37.85
C ARG A 234 9.29 4.67 -36.47
N ALA A 235 9.48 3.78 -35.49
CA ALA A 235 9.00 3.96 -34.13
C ALA A 235 9.77 3.08 -33.13
N TRP A 236 9.72 3.50 -31.87
CA TRP A 236 10.19 2.77 -30.70
C TRP A 236 9.00 2.27 -29.87
N ASP A 237 9.12 1.04 -29.40
CA ASP A 237 8.20 0.44 -28.44
C ASP A 237 8.81 0.57 -27.04
N ILE A 238 8.10 1.23 -26.12
CA ILE A 238 8.55 1.48 -24.75
C ILE A 238 7.42 1.16 -23.78
N ALA A 239 7.76 0.48 -22.69
CA ALA A 239 6.84 0.20 -21.60
C ALA A 239 7.55 0.38 -20.25
N THR A 240 6.77 0.74 -19.24
CA THR A 240 7.20 0.84 -17.84
C THR A 240 6.17 0.22 -16.94
N ARG A 241 6.62 -0.35 -15.82
CA ARG A 241 5.77 -0.95 -14.81
C ARG A 241 5.94 -0.23 -13.49
N ALA A 242 4.87 -0.17 -12.70
CA ALA A 242 4.88 0.28 -11.33
C ALA A 242 3.89 -0.56 -10.52
N VAL A 243 4.20 -0.76 -9.23
CA VAL A 243 3.30 -1.40 -8.28
C VAL A 243 3.13 -0.46 -7.09
N ALA A 244 1.91 -0.34 -6.58
CA ALA A 244 1.62 0.42 -5.38
C ALA A 244 0.59 -0.30 -4.52
N GLY A 245 0.60 -0.02 -3.22
CA GLY A 245 -0.31 -0.59 -2.25
C GLY A 245 -0.27 0.16 -0.93
N PRO A 246 -1.04 -0.28 0.07
CA PRO A 246 -0.99 0.28 1.42
C PRO A 246 0.43 0.20 1.99
N ASN A 247 0.84 1.25 2.70
CA ASN A 247 2.13 1.35 3.35
C ASN A 247 2.02 0.77 4.77
N GLU A 248 2.13 -0.54 4.86
CA GLU A 248 2.29 -1.21 6.15
C GLU A 248 3.78 -1.43 6.42
N PRO A 249 4.34 -0.84 7.50
CA PRO A 249 5.65 -1.27 7.94
C PRO A 249 5.58 -2.76 8.30
N PRO A 250 6.59 -3.58 7.95
CA PRO A 250 6.59 -5.01 8.27
C PRO A 250 6.25 -5.30 9.74
N CYS A 251 6.72 -4.43 10.65
CA CYS A 251 6.44 -4.50 12.09
C CYS A 251 4.96 -4.34 12.47
N ALA A 252 4.18 -3.57 11.69
CA ALA A 252 2.76 -3.37 11.95
C ALA A 252 1.93 -4.57 11.45
N ARG A 253 2.42 -5.24 10.39
CA ARG A 253 1.80 -6.46 9.88
C ARG A 253 2.02 -7.64 10.81
N ASP A 254 3.26 -7.82 11.24
CA ASP A 254 3.68 -8.99 12.01
C ASP A 254 4.76 -8.57 13.01
N GLY A 255 4.42 -8.56 14.30
CA GLY A 255 5.33 -8.06 15.32
C GLY A 255 4.66 -7.44 16.53
N ILE A 256 5.48 -6.86 17.40
CA ILE A 256 5.05 -6.17 18.61
C ILE A 256 5.44 -4.69 18.46
N ILE A 257 4.48 -3.79 18.60
CA ILE A 257 4.71 -2.34 18.66
C ILE A 257 4.02 -1.78 19.90
N THR A 258 4.77 -1.08 20.73
CA THR A 258 4.20 -0.33 21.85
C THR A 258 4.72 1.10 21.95
N ALA A 259 3.85 2.00 22.40
CA ALA A 259 4.21 3.38 22.75
C ALA A 259 4.98 3.46 24.09
N ASP A 260 5.01 2.37 24.85
CA ASP A 260 5.69 2.24 26.13
C ASP A 260 6.84 1.21 26.02
N VAL A 261 7.12 0.48 27.10
CA VAL A 261 8.18 -0.52 27.18
C VAL A 261 7.69 -1.90 26.75
N VAL A 262 8.54 -2.63 26.01
CA VAL A 262 8.43 -4.09 25.86
C VAL A 262 9.30 -4.78 26.90
N ASP A 263 8.72 -5.53 27.83
CA ASP A 263 9.43 -6.34 28.82
C ASP A 263 9.40 -7.81 28.40
N MET A 264 10.57 -8.38 28.10
CA MET A 264 10.72 -9.79 27.79
C MET A 264 11.49 -10.50 28.89
N GLN A 265 10.87 -11.53 29.46
CA GLN A 265 11.51 -12.43 30.42
C GLN A 265 12.48 -13.39 29.71
N SER A 266 12.91 -14.45 30.39
CA SER A 266 13.96 -15.35 29.90
C SER A 266 13.49 -16.42 28.92
N ASN A 267 14.42 -16.94 28.11
CA ASN A 267 14.21 -18.08 27.20
C ASN A 267 13.17 -17.85 26.11
N ASN A 268 12.94 -16.60 25.70
CA ASN A 268 12.12 -16.32 24.54
C ASN A 268 12.94 -16.49 23.26
N HIS A 269 12.31 -17.05 22.23
CA HIS A 269 12.94 -17.28 20.93
C HIS A 269 12.19 -16.49 19.85
N MET A 270 12.85 -15.49 19.30
CA MET A 270 12.35 -14.70 18.18
C MET A 270 12.93 -15.23 16.88
N THR A 271 12.05 -15.55 15.94
CA THR A 271 12.39 -16.27 14.71
C THR A 271 11.82 -15.57 13.48
N ASN A 272 12.20 -16.06 12.29
CA ASN A 272 11.60 -15.67 11.01
C ASN A 272 11.58 -14.16 10.70
N GLY A 273 12.44 -13.35 11.31
CA GLY A 273 12.51 -11.91 11.01
C GLY A 273 11.46 -11.04 11.70
N ILE A 274 10.85 -11.52 12.78
CA ILE A 274 9.83 -10.76 13.51
C ILE A 274 10.38 -9.42 14.00
N CYS A 275 9.52 -8.40 14.04
CA CYS A 275 9.86 -7.09 14.55
C CYS A 275 9.28 -6.85 15.94
N VAL A 276 10.08 -6.28 16.83
CA VAL A 276 9.69 -5.83 18.16
C VAL A 276 10.10 -4.38 18.34
N HIS A 277 9.17 -3.54 18.76
CA HIS A 277 9.36 -2.13 18.96
C HIS A 277 8.76 -1.64 20.27
N GLY A 278 9.55 -0.92 21.05
CA GLY A 278 9.08 -0.16 22.20
C GLY A 278 9.58 1.28 22.11
N GLU A 279 8.65 2.23 21.98
CA GLU A 279 8.96 3.66 21.95
C GLU A 279 9.49 4.13 23.32
N GLY A 280 8.96 3.56 24.41
CA GLY A 280 9.44 3.78 25.79
C GLY A 280 10.71 3.00 26.15
N GLY A 281 11.10 2.02 25.34
CA GLY A 281 12.28 1.20 25.53
C GLY A 281 12.04 -0.30 25.48
N ILE A 282 13.10 -1.06 25.68
CA ILE A 282 13.07 -2.52 25.65
C ILE A 282 13.81 -3.06 26.87
N GLU A 283 13.12 -3.86 27.66
CA GLU A 283 13.67 -4.55 28.82
C GLU A 283 13.79 -6.04 28.49
N LEU A 284 15.02 -6.56 28.56
CA LEU A 284 15.32 -7.95 28.23
C LEU A 284 15.91 -8.64 29.45
N ASN A 285 15.36 -9.78 29.84
CA ASN A 285 16.03 -10.70 30.74
C ASN A 285 17.07 -11.55 29.98
N GLN A 286 17.56 -12.63 30.59
CA GLN A 286 18.66 -13.45 30.05
C GLN A 286 18.17 -14.62 29.18
N ASN A 287 19.07 -15.15 28.34
CA ASN A 287 18.87 -16.35 27.51
C ASN A 287 17.79 -16.22 26.44
N ASN A 288 17.51 -14.99 25.98
CA ASN A 288 16.70 -14.78 24.80
C ASN A 288 17.54 -15.02 23.55
N VAL A 289 16.91 -15.59 22.52
CA VAL A 289 17.55 -15.93 21.24
C VAL A 289 16.85 -15.17 20.13
N PHE A 290 17.62 -14.49 19.30
CA PHE A 290 17.15 -13.73 18.15
C PHE A 290 17.79 -14.28 16.89
N ASP A 291 16.99 -14.87 16.01
CA ASP A 291 17.46 -15.39 14.73
C ASP A 291 17.85 -14.26 13.76
N PRO A 292 18.71 -14.52 12.75
CA PRO A 292 19.04 -13.54 11.74
C PRO A 292 17.80 -12.96 11.05
N GLY A 293 17.78 -11.63 10.92
CA GLY A 293 16.66 -10.88 10.31
C GLY A 293 15.62 -10.38 11.31
N VAL A 294 15.66 -10.82 12.56
CA VAL A 294 14.82 -10.25 13.63
C VAL A 294 15.23 -8.81 13.88
N HIS A 295 14.25 -7.94 14.11
CA HIS A 295 14.48 -6.52 14.38
C HIS A 295 13.95 -6.14 15.76
N ILE A 296 14.82 -5.57 16.58
CA ILE A 296 14.49 -5.07 17.91
C ILE A 296 14.79 -3.57 17.88
N SER A 297 13.76 -2.76 18.01
CA SER A 297 13.88 -1.34 17.74
C SER A 297 13.35 -0.45 18.85
N MET A 298 14.05 0.66 19.03
CA MET A 298 13.70 1.70 19.99
C MET A 298 14.34 3.04 19.57
N PRO A 299 13.85 4.19 20.06
CA PRO A 299 14.34 5.50 19.62
C PRO A 299 15.81 5.78 19.98
N SER A 300 16.30 5.22 21.08
CA SER A 300 17.66 5.45 21.59
C SER A 300 18.24 4.20 22.25
N PRO A 301 19.56 3.94 22.10
CA PRO A 301 20.25 2.85 22.81
C PRO A 301 20.15 2.91 24.33
N ASP A 302 19.98 4.09 24.90
CA ASP A 302 19.91 4.27 26.36
C ASP A 302 18.61 3.67 26.96
N LEU A 303 17.63 3.37 26.12
CA LEU A 303 16.36 2.76 26.51
C LEU A 303 16.39 1.22 26.51
N LEU A 304 17.55 0.63 26.20
CA LEU A 304 17.76 -0.81 26.33
C LEU A 304 18.19 -1.16 27.74
N VAL A 305 17.34 -1.89 28.47
CA VAL A 305 17.67 -2.41 29.80
C VAL A 305 17.94 -3.90 29.72
N THR A 306 19.12 -4.31 30.17
CA THR A 306 19.49 -5.72 30.33
C THR A 306 20.10 -5.94 31.72
N PRO A 307 19.91 -7.12 32.34
CA PRO A 307 20.57 -7.47 33.59
C PRO A 307 22.09 -7.27 33.52
N GLY A 308 22.58 -6.30 34.29
CA GLY A 308 24.01 -5.97 34.34
C GLY A 308 24.55 -5.28 33.07
N GLY A 309 23.70 -4.78 32.18
CA GLY A 309 24.10 -4.12 30.93
C GLY A 309 24.75 -5.05 29.91
N ASN A 310 24.67 -6.37 30.10
CA ASN A 310 25.36 -7.34 29.26
C ASN A 310 24.44 -7.88 28.16
N VAL A 311 24.57 -7.30 26.97
CA VAL A 311 23.87 -7.76 25.75
C VAL A 311 24.28 -9.17 25.30
N GLY A 312 25.47 -9.65 25.68
CA GLY A 312 26.01 -10.94 25.27
C GLY A 312 25.33 -12.15 25.91
N ASN A 313 24.50 -11.93 26.94
CA ASN A 313 23.67 -12.99 27.54
C ASN A 313 22.42 -13.32 26.70
N ASN A 314 22.20 -12.57 25.61
CA ASN A 314 21.13 -12.79 24.66
C ASN A 314 21.74 -12.99 23.26
N SER A 315 21.51 -14.16 22.66
CA SER A 315 22.14 -14.54 21.40
C SER A 315 21.48 -13.81 20.23
N GLY A 316 22.28 -13.20 19.34
CA GLY A 316 21.79 -12.48 18.16
C GLY A 316 21.21 -11.09 18.44
N LEU A 317 21.21 -10.63 19.70
CA LEU A 317 20.67 -9.33 20.08
C LEU A 317 21.41 -8.18 19.40
N GLN A 318 22.74 -8.23 19.35
CA GLN A 318 23.53 -7.13 18.81
C GLN A 318 23.25 -6.88 17.32
N GLU A 319 23.05 -7.94 16.56
CA GLU A 319 22.70 -7.87 15.13
C GLU A 319 21.23 -7.49 14.91
N ALA A 320 20.34 -7.81 15.85
CA ALA A 320 18.92 -7.51 15.77
C ALA A 320 18.57 -6.05 16.12
N LEU A 321 19.45 -5.34 16.84
CA LEU A 321 19.20 -3.97 17.32
C LEU A 321 19.15 -2.94 16.17
N VAL A 322 18.06 -2.16 16.15
CA VAL A 322 17.82 -1.08 15.17
C VAL A 322 17.36 0.18 15.90
N TRP A 323 17.84 1.34 15.49
CA TRP A 323 17.40 2.63 16.05
C TRP A 323 16.34 3.24 15.16
N ALA A 324 15.09 3.22 15.63
CA ALA A 324 13.93 3.76 14.93
C ALA A 324 12.85 4.12 15.95
N SER A 325 12.00 5.08 15.59
CA SER A 325 10.77 5.40 16.32
C SER A 325 9.59 4.92 15.48
N MET A 326 8.62 4.30 16.13
CA MET A 326 7.40 3.80 15.50
C MET A 326 6.24 3.96 16.47
N GLU A 327 5.05 4.24 15.94
CA GLU A 327 3.87 4.42 16.76
C GLU A 327 2.86 3.29 16.51
N PRO A 328 2.20 2.77 17.55
CA PRO A 328 1.18 1.73 17.44
C PRO A 328 -0.14 2.35 16.95
N THR A 329 -0.24 2.59 15.65
CA THR A 329 -1.35 3.35 15.06
C THR A 329 -2.70 2.65 15.24
N VAL A 330 -2.78 1.31 15.19
CA VAL A 330 -4.04 0.58 15.40
C VAL A 330 -4.51 0.79 16.84
N ALA A 331 -3.60 0.68 17.81
CA ALA A 331 -3.90 0.90 19.23
C ALA A 331 -4.37 2.34 19.51
N ARG A 332 -3.77 3.33 18.85
CA ARG A 332 -4.16 4.74 18.98
C ARG A 332 -5.57 5.02 18.47
N ASN A 333 -5.98 4.34 17.40
CA ASN A 333 -7.24 4.60 16.71
C ASN A 333 -8.39 3.68 17.15
N ILE A 334 -8.25 2.94 18.27
CA ILE A 334 -9.27 2.01 18.76
C ILE A 334 -10.66 2.67 18.92
N ASP A 335 -10.75 3.92 19.37
CA ASP A 335 -12.05 4.59 19.52
C ASP A 335 -12.77 4.79 18.18
N SER A 336 -11.99 5.04 17.11
CA SER A 336 -12.52 5.15 15.75
C SER A 336 -13.05 3.80 15.31
N TYR A 337 -12.25 2.74 15.47
CA TYR A 337 -12.64 1.37 15.13
C TYR A 337 -13.89 0.92 15.88
N LEU A 338 -13.99 1.18 17.19
CA LEU A 338 -15.18 0.84 17.98
C LEU A 338 -16.46 1.53 17.48
N THR A 339 -16.33 2.76 16.99
CA THR A 339 -17.46 3.51 16.40
C THR A 339 -17.80 2.96 15.02
N GLU A 340 -16.77 2.70 14.22
CA GLU A 340 -16.88 2.24 12.83
C GLU A 340 -17.40 0.81 12.72
N PHE A 341 -17.06 -0.11 13.63
CA PHE A 341 -17.60 -1.47 13.62
C PHE A 341 -19.10 -1.55 13.88
N ARG A 342 -19.69 -0.50 14.47
CA ARG A 342 -21.14 -0.38 14.64
C ARG A 342 -21.85 0.13 13.38
N ASP A 343 -21.10 0.63 12.41
CA ASP A 343 -21.61 1.05 11.11
C ASP A 343 -21.27 -0.01 10.06
N ILE A 344 -22.29 -0.70 9.54
CA ILE A 344 -22.14 -1.73 8.51
C ILE A 344 -21.56 -1.14 7.22
N ALA A 345 -21.81 0.15 6.95
CA ALA A 345 -21.27 0.83 5.78
C ALA A 345 -19.82 1.28 5.96
N SER A 346 -19.21 1.04 7.14
CA SER A 346 -17.84 1.48 7.39
C SER A 346 -16.81 0.71 6.57
N ARG A 347 -15.74 1.42 6.18
CA ARG A 347 -14.59 0.93 5.38
C ARG A 347 -13.76 -0.14 6.07
N VAL A 348 -13.81 -0.16 7.40
CA VAL A 348 -13.03 -1.09 8.23
C VAL A 348 -13.78 -2.38 8.51
N GLN A 349 -15.01 -2.51 8.01
CA GLN A 349 -15.76 -3.75 8.10
C GLN A 349 -15.05 -4.83 7.27
N PRO A 350 -14.94 -6.05 7.80
CA PRO A 350 -14.32 -7.16 7.07
C PRO A 350 -15.21 -7.60 5.91
N ASP A 351 -14.63 -8.28 4.93
CA ASP A 351 -15.30 -8.66 3.68
C ASP A 351 -16.56 -9.53 3.88
N TYR A 352 -16.63 -10.30 4.97
CA TYR A 352 -17.82 -11.09 5.30
C TYR A 352 -19.01 -10.26 5.83
N ILE A 353 -18.78 -8.99 6.16
CA ILE A 353 -19.80 -7.97 6.48
C ILE A 353 -19.99 -7.02 5.28
N ALA A 354 -18.90 -6.50 4.73
CA ALA A 354 -18.93 -5.51 3.66
C ALA A 354 -19.56 -6.07 2.37
N GLY A 355 -20.67 -5.49 1.92
CA GLY A 355 -21.39 -5.94 0.72
C GLY A 355 -22.28 -7.18 0.92
N ASN A 356 -22.38 -7.69 2.15
CA ASN A 356 -23.32 -8.75 2.49
C ASN A 356 -24.75 -8.18 2.62
N PRO A 357 -25.74 -8.62 1.81
CA PRO A 357 -27.10 -8.09 1.86
C PRO A 357 -27.84 -8.45 3.16
N ASP A 358 -27.38 -9.47 3.88
CA ASP A 358 -27.96 -9.93 5.15
C ASP A 358 -27.23 -9.34 6.37
N ALA A 359 -26.24 -8.46 6.17
CA ALA A 359 -25.53 -7.79 7.24
C ALA A 359 -26.49 -6.89 8.03
N GLU A 360 -26.50 -7.06 9.34
CA GLU A 360 -27.33 -6.31 10.28
C GLU A 360 -26.59 -6.13 11.60
N VAL A 361 -26.85 -5.01 12.28
CA VAL A 361 -26.41 -4.77 13.66
C VAL A 361 -27.47 -5.29 14.61
N ILE A 362 -27.13 -6.33 15.36
CA ILE A 362 -28.00 -6.93 16.38
C ILE A 362 -27.60 -6.37 17.75
N ALA A 363 -28.45 -5.51 18.31
CA ALA A 363 -28.26 -5.00 19.67
C ALA A 363 -28.73 -6.03 20.71
N LEU A 364 -27.82 -6.47 21.58
CA LEU A 364 -28.09 -7.44 22.65
C LEU A 364 -27.65 -6.88 24.01
N ASN A 365 -28.28 -7.38 25.07
CA ASN A 365 -27.74 -7.23 26.42
C ASN A 365 -26.92 -8.45 26.82
N GLU A 366 -26.07 -8.31 27.84
CA GLU A 366 -25.26 -9.38 28.44
C GLU A 366 -26.02 -10.70 28.70
N ASN A 367 -27.29 -10.62 29.11
CA ASN A 367 -28.12 -11.79 29.42
C ASN A 367 -28.74 -12.47 28.18
N GLN A 368 -28.73 -11.79 27.04
CA GLN A 368 -29.27 -12.27 25.77
C GLN A 368 -28.19 -12.81 24.84
N PHE A 369 -26.92 -12.54 25.16
CA PHE A 369 -25.79 -13.05 24.39
C PHE A 369 -25.59 -14.54 24.66
N ASP A 370 -25.52 -15.30 23.57
CA ASP A 370 -25.17 -16.71 23.58
C ASP A 370 -24.29 -16.98 22.35
N PRO A 371 -23.02 -17.36 22.52
CA PRO A 371 -22.11 -17.57 21.41
C PRO A 371 -22.54 -18.73 20.49
N GLU A 372 -23.40 -19.65 20.96
CA GLU A 372 -23.94 -20.73 20.11
C GLU A 372 -24.98 -20.25 19.09
N ASN A 373 -25.56 -19.06 19.29
CA ASN A 373 -26.61 -18.48 18.42
C ASN A 373 -26.07 -17.41 17.48
N LEU A 374 -24.76 -17.28 17.35
CA LEU A 374 -24.14 -16.32 16.45
C LEU A 374 -24.33 -16.77 15.00
N LEU A 375 -24.80 -15.85 14.17
CA LEU A 375 -24.97 -16.05 12.74
C LEU A 375 -23.81 -15.35 12.02
N PRO A 376 -23.11 -16.04 11.11
CA PRO A 376 -22.09 -15.45 10.26
C PRO A 376 -22.59 -14.21 9.49
N GLY A 377 -21.68 -13.28 9.21
CA GLY A 377 -21.95 -12.07 8.45
C GLY A 377 -22.72 -11.00 9.21
N ARG A 378 -22.69 -11.01 10.56
CA ARG A 378 -23.42 -10.04 11.39
C ARG A 378 -22.54 -9.31 12.39
N VAL A 379 -23.02 -8.13 12.78
CA VAL A 379 -22.44 -7.30 13.82
C VAL A 379 -23.30 -7.40 15.08
N TYR A 380 -22.69 -7.72 16.22
CA TYR A 380 -23.35 -7.80 17.53
C TYR A 380 -22.89 -6.64 18.41
N ASP A 381 -23.80 -5.71 18.73
CA ASP A 381 -23.53 -4.61 19.67
C ASP A 381 -24.09 -4.98 21.06
N ILE A 382 -23.20 -5.39 21.95
CA ILE A 382 -23.56 -5.96 23.25
C ILE A 382 -23.35 -4.92 24.33
N THR A 383 -24.43 -4.51 24.99
CA THR A 383 -24.36 -3.59 26.12
C THR A 383 -24.43 -4.36 27.45
N CYS A 384 -23.39 -4.21 28.27
CA CYS A 384 -23.43 -4.56 29.67
C CYS A 384 -23.95 -3.39 30.52
N THR A 385 -24.87 -3.72 31.42
CA THR A 385 -25.42 -2.80 32.43
C THR A 385 -25.33 -3.38 33.85
N GLY A 386 -24.97 -4.67 33.99
CA GLY A 386 -24.83 -5.35 35.28
C GLY A 386 -23.55 -5.01 36.03
N GLY A 387 -23.54 -5.28 37.35
CA GLY A 387 -22.49 -4.84 38.28
C GLY A 387 -21.09 -5.45 38.09
N ASN A 388 -20.94 -6.55 37.35
CA ASN A 388 -19.63 -7.14 37.02
C ASN A 388 -19.16 -6.77 35.59
N MET A 389 -19.98 -6.08 34.78
CA MET A 389 -19.67 -5.62 33.42
C MET A 389 -18.89 -6.63 32.56
N THR A 390 -19.18 -7.93 32.68
CA THR A 390 -18.38 -9.00 32.06
C THR A 390 -19.20 -9.79 31.05
N LEU A 391 -18.65 -9.99 29.85
CA LEU A 391 -19.17 -10.83 28.79
C LEU A 391 -18.33 -12.11 28.67
N ASN A 392 -18.94 -13.26 28.91
CA ASN A 392 -18.28 -14.55 28.74
C ASN A 392 -18.57 -15.10 27.34
N LEU A 393 -17.53 -15.46 26.61
CA LEU A 393 -17.64 -16.01 25.26
C LEU A 393 -17.75 -17.54 25.22
N ARG A 394 -17.99 -18.19 26.37
CA ARG A 394 -18.29 -19.62 26.45
C ARG A 394 -19.77 -19.88 26.16
N GLY A 395 -20.06 -20.93 25.38
CA GLY A 395 -21.41 -21.48 25.22
C GLY A 395 -22.07 -21.71 26.58
N ARG A 396 -23.32 -21.27 26.71
CA ARG A 396 -24.05 -21.38 27.98
C ARG A 396 -24.42 -22.84 28.20
N SER A 397 -23.71 -23.54 29.07
CA SER A 397 -23.96 -24.95 29.43
C SER A 397 -25.23 -25.15 30.27
N ASP A 398 -26.23 -24.28 30.14
CA ASP A 398 -27.50 -24.48 30.81
C ASP A 398 -28.22 -25.59 30.06
N GLY A 399 -28.60 -26.65 30.78
CA GLY A 399 -29.46 -27.74 30.31
C GLY A 399 -30.89 -27.30 29.93
N GLN A 400 -30.99 -26.15 29.26
CA GLN A 400 -32.18 -25.48 28.77
C GLN A 400 -31.95 -24.99 27.33
N ALA A 401 -31.00 -25.58 26.59
CA ALA A 401 -31.18 -25.81 25.16
C ALA A 401 -32.45 -26.68 25.04
N SER A 402 -33.59 -26.00 24.94
CA SER A 402 -34.87 -26.66 24.71
C SER A 402 -34.70 -27.48 23.45
N ARG A 403 -34.69 -28.80 23.63
CA ARG A 403 -34.79 -29.78 22.56
C ARG A 403 -35.91 -29.32 21.63
N GLY A 404 -35.54 -28.86 20.43
CA GLY A 404 -36.44 -28.84 19.28
C GLY A 404 -36.94 -27.50 18.77
N ASP A 405 -36.23 -26.38 18.91
CA ASP A 405 -36.50 -25.23 18.03
C ASP A 405 -35.20 -24.71 17.40
N ARG A 406 -35.04 -25.05 16.12
CA ARG A 406 -34.20 -24.29 15.19
C ARG A 406 -34.87 -22.92 15.02
N PRO A 407 -34.15 -21.80 14.96
CA PRO A 407 -34.80 -20.50 14.85
C PRO A 407 -35.40 -20.33 13.46
N THR A 408 -36.70 -20.54 13.34
CA THR A 408 -37.51 -19.83 12.33
C THR A 408 -38.15 -18.65 13.04
N ASN A 409 -37.69 -17.45 12.69
CA ASN A 409 -38.23 -16.15 13.08
C ASN A 409 -38.15 -15.79 14.56
N ILE A 410 -37.25 -14.83 14.84
CA ILE A 410 -37.24 -14.03 16.05
C ILE A 410 -38.57 -13.30 16.19
N VAL A 411 -39.40 -13.72 17.15
CA VAL A 411 -40.41 -12.88 17.82
C VAL A 411 -40.44 -13.27 19.30
N PHE A 412 -39.76 -12.50 20.14
CA PHE A 412 -39.92 -12.64 21.59
C PHE A 412 -41.07 -11.75 22.07
N THR A 413 -42.26 -12.34 22.13
CA THR A 413 -43.37 -11.77 22.89
C THR A 413 -43.02 -11.82 24.37
N ALA A 414 -42.84 -10.66 24.99
CA ALA A 414 -42.65 -10.51 26.43
C ALA A 414 -43.81 -11.18 27.19
N LYS A 415 -43.51 -12.09 28.11
CA LYS A 415 -44.44 -12.46 29.18
C LYS A 415 -43.91 -11.94 30.51
N GLY A 416 -44.53 -10.85 30.95
CA GLY A 416 -44.49 -10.45 32.34
C GLY A 416 -45.11 -11.53 33.22
N GLY A 417 -44.42 -11.84 34.31
CA GLY A 417 -44.88 -12.73 35.37
C GLY A 417 -44.36 -12.22 36.70
N ASN A 418 -45.19 -11.46 37.39
CA ASN A 418 -45.01 -11.07 38.79
C ASN A 418 -44.97 -12.35 39.66
N GLY A 419 -43.90 -12.53 40.42
CA GLY A 419 -43.78 -13.63 41.38
C GLY A 419 -42.82 -13.25 42.51
N GLY A 420 -43.37 -12.65 43.56
CA GLY A 420 -42.63 -12.41 44.81
C GLY A 420 -42.31 -13.71 45.52
N GLY A 421 -41.04 -13.89 45.88
CA GLY A 421 -40.55 -14.98 46.71
C GLY A 421 -39.39 -14.49 47.56
N ASN A 422 -39.59 -14.47 48.86
CA ASN A 422 -38.63 -14.07 49.88
C ASN A 422 -37.88 -15.32 50.39
N GLY A 423 -36.59 -15.18 50.70
CA GLY A 423 -35.72 -16.24 51.23
C GLY A 423 -34.48 -16.38 50.35
N GLY A 424 -33.25 -16.44 50.83
CA GLY A 424 -32.67 -16.70 52.15
C GLY A 424 -31.22 -17.08 51.86
N GLY A 425 -30.27 -16.62 52.68
CA GLY A 425 -28.84 -16.68 52.39
C GLY A 425 -28.31 -18.07 52.01
N GLY A 426 -27.40 -18.08 51.03
CA GLY A 426 -26.62 -19.24 50.63
C GLY A 426 -25.34 -18.78 49.96
N ASN A 427 -24.28 -18.66 50.76
CA ASN A 427 -22.92 -18.47 50.29
C ASN A 427 -22.49 -19.78 49.61
N GLY A 428 -22.33 -19.77 48.30
CA GLY A 428 -21.97 -20.95 47.51
C GLY A 428 -21.12 -20.52 46.33
N GLY A 429 -19.80 -20.63 46.49
CA GLY A 429 -18.84 -20.60 45.40
C GLY A 429 -19.15 -21.74 44.43
N GLY A 430 -19.92 -21.43 43.39
CA GLY A 430 -20.20 -22.32 42.28
C GLY A 430 -19.01 -22.29 41.33
N ASN A 431 -18.04 -23.15 41.58
CA ASN A 431 -17.12 -23.61 40.54
C ASN A 431 -17.96 -24.40 39.52
N GLY A 432 -18.51 -23.70 38.53
CA GLY A 432 -19.28 -24.27 37.44
C GLY A 432 -18.37 -25.04 36.50
N GLY A 433 -17.90 -26.21 36.95
CA GLY A 433 -17.32 -27.26 36.10
C GLY A 433 -18.40 -27.89 35.23
N GLY A 434 -18.99 -27.10 34.34
CA GLY A 434 -19.80 -27.58 33.22
C GLY A 434 -18.86 -27.92 32.08
N SER A 435 -18.84 -29.18 31.66
CA SER A 435 -18.21 -29.66 30.43
C SER A 435 -18.91 -29.06 29.20
N GLY A 436 -18.78 -27.75 29.00
CA GLY A 436 -19.17 -27.05 27.78
C GLY A 436 -18.23 -27.48 26.66
N GLY A 437 -18.82 -27.86 25.53
CA GLY A 437 -18.08 -28.23 24.34
C GLY A 437 -17.26 -27.06 23.78
N LEU A 438 -16.46 -27.37 22.76
CA LEU A 438 -15.70 -26.38 21.99
C LEU A 438 -16.64 -25.26 21.51
N THR A 439 -16.39 -24.02 21.91
CA THR A 439 -17.14 -22.86 21.44
C THR A 439 -16.36 -22.24 20.28
N VAL A 440 -16.95 -22.18 19.08
CA VAL A 440 -16.32 -21.59 17.89
C VAL A 440 -17.06 -20.29 17.55
N ILE A 441 -16.31 -19.20 17.49
CA ILE A 441 -16.79 -17.88 17.06
C ILE A 441 -16.18 -17.61 15.70
N GLU A 442 -17.02 -17.49 14.68
CA GLU A 442 -16.57 -17.33 13.30
C GLU A 442 -17.42 -16.35 12.47
N ASN A 443 -16.77 -15.61 11.58
CA ASN A 443 -17.39 -14.71 10.60
C ASN A 443 -18.33 -13.66 11.24
N VAL A 444 -17.95 -13.12 12.40
CA VAL A 444 -18.77 -12.14 13.12
C VAL A 444 -17.95 -10.97 13.61
N VAL A 445 -18.63 -9.84 13.85
CA VAL A 445 -18.06 -8.68 14.55
C VAL A 445 -18.80 -8.51 15.86
N ILE A 446 -18.09 -8.51 16.98
CA ILE A 446 -18.65 -8.33 18.32
C ILE A 446 -18.10 -7.03 18.88
N VAL A 447 -18.97 -6.05 19.11
CA VAL A 447 -18.64 -4.77 19.75
C VAL A 447 -19.32 -4.73 21.11
N THR A 448 -18.60 -4.38 22.16
CA THR A 448 -19.18 -4.33 23.50
C THR A 448 -18.57 -3.26 24.40
N ASN A 449 -19.26 -2.89 25.48
CA ASN A 449 -18.68 -2.11 26.58
C ASN A 449 -18.28 -2.97 27.79
N CYS A 450 -18.40 -4.31 27.68
CA CYS A 450 -18.07 -5.26 28.73
C CYS A 450 -16.58 -5.65 28.73
N ASP A 451 -16.07 -6.10 29.87
CA ASP A 451 -14.87 -6.93 29.94
C ASP A 451 -15.15 -8.28 29.25
N ILE A 452 -14.26 -8.71 28.37
CA ILE A 452 -14.37 -9.97 27.62
C ILE A 452 -13.60 -11.07 28.34
N ARG A 453 -14.27 -12.22 28.55
CA ARG A 453 -13.66 -13.44 29.10
C ARG A 453 -13.72 -14.56 28.06
N LEU A 454 -12.56 -14.94 27.55
CA LEU A 454 -12.38 -16.15 26.75
C LEU A 454 -12.13 -17.32 27.72
N SER A 455 -13.10 -18.23 27.79
CA SER A 455 -13.00 -19.42 28.62
C SER A 455 -12.23 -20.53 27.90
N GLN A 456 -11.83 -21.57 28.63
CA GLN A 456 -11.19 -22.75 28.04
C GLN A 456 -12.03 -23.31 26.87
N ASP A 457 -11.35 -23.83 25.84
CA ASP A 457 -11.95 -24.40 24.63
C ASP A 457 -12.76 -23.40 23.78
N THR A 458 -12.38 -22.11 23.82
CA THR A 458 -12.90 -21.11 22.88
C THR A 458 -11.95 -20.98 21.70
N VAL A 459 -12.49 -21.07 20.48
CA VAL A 459 -11.79 -20.82 19.22
C VAL A 459 -12.42 -19.59 18.58
N VAL A 460 -11.59 -18.59 18.26
CA VAL A 460 -12.00 -17.38 17.55
C VAL A 460 -11.27 -17.35 16.22
N ARG A 461 -11.99 -17.33 15.11
CA ARG A 461 -11.43 -17.29 13.74
C ARG A 461 -12.31 -16.44 12.84
N ASP A 462 -11.76 -15.77 11.83
CA ASP A 462 -12.52 -14.86 10.96
C ASP A 462 -13.45 -13.91 11.75
N ALA A 463 -12.98 -13.39 12.87
CA ALA A 463 -13.85 -12.65 13.79
C ALA A 463 -13.12 -11.45 14.41
N ILE A 464 -13.87 -10.36 14.52
CA ILE A 464 -13.44 -9.13 15.18
C ILE A 464 -14.16 -9.05 16.52
N ILE A 465 -13.40 -8.93 17.61
CA ILE A 465 -13.93 -8.73 18.96
C ILE A 465 -13.36 -7.42 19.50
N ALA A 466 -14.22 -6.43 19.69
CA ALA A 466 -13.84 -5.10 20.13
C ALA A 466 -14.58 -4.69 21.40
N THR A 467 -13.87 -4.16 22.40
CA THR A 467 -14.47 -3.62 23.62
C THR A 467 -14.04 -2.19 23.95
N SER A 468 -15.00 -1.39 24.41
CA SER A 468 -14.76 -0.07 24.96
C SER A 468 -14.47 -0.08 26.47
N SER A 469 -14.37 -1.24 27.11
CA SER A 469 -13.95 -1.32 28.51
C SER A 469 -12.52 -0.82 28.66
N THR A 470 -12.29 0.05 29.64
CA THR A 470 -10.99 0.65 29.96
C THR A 470 -10.28 -0.07 31.11
N ASP A 471 -10.79 -1.21 31.57
CA ASP A 471 -10.14 -1.98 32.65
C ASP A 471 -8.78 -2.53 32.17
N ASP A 472 -7.77 -2.56 33.04
CA ASP A 472 -6.46 -3.16 32.73
C ASP A 472 -6.59 -4.65 32.32
N ARG A 473 -7.67 -5.31 32.75
CA ARG A 473 -8.05 -6.68 32.40
C ARG A 473 -9.32 -6.75 31.56
N SER A 474 -9.53 -5.75 30.72
CA SER A 474 -10.67 -5.66 29.82
C SER A 474 -10.83 -6.91 28.96
N VAL A 475 -9.75 -7.47 28.41
CA VAL A 475 -9.79 -8.78 27.72
C VAL A 475 -8.95 -9.78 28.50
N THR A 476 -9.55 -10.92 28.84
CA THR A 476 -8.77 -12.03 29.42
C THR A 476 -9.06 -13.36 28.75
N GLY A 477 -8.01 -14.16 28.57
CA GLY A 477 -8.12 -15.52 28.05
C GLY A 477 -7.56 -16.57 28.99
N SER A 478 -8.29 -17.68 29.10
CA SER A 478 -7.88 -18.86 29.85
C SER A 478 -6.96 -19.76 29.01
N ALA A 479 -6.21 -20.64 29.68
CA ALA A 479 -5.38 -21.64 28.98
C ALA A 479 -6.23 -22.51 28.04
N GLY A 480 -5.73 -22.79 26.83
CA GLY A 480 -6.45 -23.58 25.82
C GLY A 480 -7.40 -22.78 24.92
N VAL A 481 -7.45 -21.45 25.05
CA VAL A 481 -8.07 -20.57 24.05
C VAL A 481 -7.19 -20.52 22.80
N LYS A 482 -7.82 -20.59 21.63
CA LYS A 482 -7.17 -20.45 20.33
C LYS A 482 -7.75 -19.23 19.61
N ILE A 483 -6.89 -18.36 19.13
CA ILE A 483 -7.24 -17.17 18.34
C ILE A 483 -6.52 -17.35 17.01
N GLY A 484 -7.29 -17.44 15.94
CA GLY A 484 -6.83 -17.83 14.62
C GLY A 484 -6.69 -19.33 14.39
N ASP A 485 -6.56 -19.71 13.12
CA ASP A 485 -6.35 -21.09 12.68
C ASP A 485 -4.86 -21.41 12.43
N PRO A 486 -4.36 -22.60 12.83
CA PRO A 486 -2.97 -23.01 12.64
C PRO A 486 -2.73 -23.53 11.21
N ASP A 487 -2.74 -22.64 10.23
CA ASP A 487 -2.66 -22.96 8.80
C ASP A 487 -1.44 -22.36 8.09
N ASP A 488 -0.39 -22.05 8.86
CA ASP A 488 0.80 -21.34 8.42
C ASP A 488 0.50 -19.92 7.89
N CYS A 489 -0.55 -19.28 8.41
CA CYS A 489 -1.11 -18.01 7.94
C CYS A 489 -1.49 -18.10 6.46
N ALA A 490 -2.30 -19.09 6.13
CA ALA A 490 -3.02 -19.05 4.88
C ALA A 490 -4.06 -17.91 4.94
N PRO A 491 -4.51 -17.39 3.78
CA PRO A 491 -5.56 -16.37 3.78
C PRO A 491 -6.86 -16.88 4.42
N GLY A 492 -7.38 -16.15 5.39
CA GLY A 492 -8.54 -16.47 6.21
C GLY A 492 -8.17 -17.23 7.48
N GLY A 493 -9.10 -17.26 8.43
CA GLY A 493 -8.95 -17.93 9.72
C GLY A 493 -8.41 -17.03 10.83
N GLY A 494 -7.78 -15.89 10.54
CA GLY A 494 -7.27 -14.93 11.50
C GLY A 494 -8.36 -14.21 12.29
N ALA A 495 -8.01 -13.71 13.47
CA ALA A 495 -8.96 -12.99 14.34
C ALA A 495 -8.34 -11.71 14.92
N GLN A 496 -9.18 -10.69 15.09
CA GLN A 496 -8.76 -9.39 15.59
C GLN A 496 -9.43 -9.09 16.93
N ILE A 497 -8.63 -8.70 17.92
CA ILE A 497 -9.09 -8.33 19.26
C ILE A 497 -8.67 -6.90 19.56
N LEU A 498 -9.63 -6.05 19.91
CA LEU A 498 -9.43 -4.63 20.18
C LEU A 498 -9.99 -4.25 21.54
N THR A 499 -9.26 -3.44 22.30
CA THR A 499 -9.71 -2.99 23.62
C THR A 499 -9.24 -1.58 23.97
N ALA A 500 -10.14 -0.76 24.51
CA ALA A 500 -9.80 0.53 25.10
C ALA A 500 -9.07 0.42 26.46
N GLY A 501 -9.01 -0.77 27.04
CA GLY A 501 -8.33 -1.12 28.28
C GLY A 501 -7.11 -1.99 28.01
N GLY A 502 -6.75 -2.90 28.91
CA GLY A 502 -5.65 -3.85 28.75
C GLY A 502 -6.08 -5.28 28.40
N MET A 503 -5.09 -6.14 28.17
CA MET A 503 -5.27 -7.56 27.88
C MET A 503 -4.41 -8.46 28.79
N HIS A 504 -4.97 -9.57 29.25
CA HIS A 504 -4.25 -10.60 30.01
C HIS A 504 -4.53 -12.00 29.50
N PHE A 505 -3.51 -12.66 28.99
CA PHE A 505 -3.62 -14.01 28.43
C PHE A 505 -2.82 -15.01 29.25
N ALA A 506 -3.48 -16.12 29.61
CA ALA A 506 -2.88 -17.19 30.38
C ALA A 506 -1.88 -18.02 29.54
N ALA A 507 -1.11 -18.87 30.24
CA ALA A 507 -0.15 -19.76 29.60
C ALA A 507 -0.85 -20.76 28.67
N LYS A 508 -0.15 -21.22 27.62
CA LYS A 508 -0.68 -22.22 26.66
C LYS A 508 -1.92 -21.75 25.90
N MET A 509 -1.95 -20.46 25.58
CA MET A 509 -2.83 -19.95 24.53
C MET A 509 -2.14 -20.08 23.17
N GLU A 510 -2.94 -20.11 22.11
CA GLU A 510 -2.47 -20.19 20.73
C GLU A 510 -2.98 -18.96 19.96
N PHE A 511 -2.09 -18.27 19.24
CA PHE A 511 -2.41 -17.08 18.44
C PHE A 511 -1.84 -17.21 17.03
N HIS A 512 -2.64 -17.55 16.03
CA HIS A 512 -2.17 -17.74 14.65
C HIS A 512 -2.76 -16.64 13.76
N GLY A 513 -1.96 -15.96 12.93
CA GLY A 513 -2.50 -14.97 11.97
C GLY A 513 -3.41 -13.90 12.60
N SER A 514 -3.16 -13.52 13.86
CA SER A 514 -4.11 -12.75 14.67
C SER A 514 -3.62 -11.34 14.99
N GLN A 515 -4.54 -10.42 15.26
CA GLN A 515 -4.20 -9.05 15.63
C GLN A 515 -4.73 -8.71 17.02
N LEU A 516 -3.87 -8.19 17.88
CA LEU A 516 -4.20 -7.71 19.22
C LEU A 516 -3.88 -6.22 19.29
N ALA A 517 -4.88 -5.38 19.50
CA ALA A 517 -4.70 -3.94 19.70
C ALA A 517 -5.30 -3.48 21.03
N SER A 518 -4.50 -2.76 21.83
CA SER A 518 -4.86 -2.36 23.19
C SER A 518 -4.44 -0.93 23.49
N LYS A 519 -5.28 -0.14 24.16
CA LYS A 519 -4.84 1.16 24.71
C LYS A 519 -4.15 1.01 26.08
N GLY A 520 -4.44 -0.05 26.81
CA GLY A 520 -3.80 -0.41 28.07
C GLY A 520 -2.71 -1.46 27.88
N PRO A 521 -2.13 -1.99 28.98
CA PRO A 521 -1.05 -2.96 28.92
C PRO A 521 -1.51 -4.32 28.36
N ILE A 522 -0.58 -5.05 27.75
CA ILE A 522 -0.81 -6.44 27.29
C ILE A 522 0.14 -7.35 28.03
N HIS A 523 -0.40 -8.36 28.70
CA HIS A 523 0.38 -9.36 29.42
C HIS A 523 0.20 -10.75 28.80
N LEU A 524 1.28 -11.30 28.26
CA LEU A 524 1.36 -12.66 27.73
C LEU A 524 2.11 -13.55 28.71
N ALA A 525 1.42 -14.57 29.24
CA ALA A 525 2.02 -15.54 30.13
C ALA A 525 3.03 -16.46 29.40
N ALA A 526 3.62 -17.40 30.14
CA ALA A 526 4.66 -18.28 29.62
C ALA A 526 4.09 -19.35 28.69
N GLN A 527 4.92 -19.85 27.76
CA GLN A 527 4.54 -20.96 26.87
C GLN A 527 3.28 -20.67 26.03
N VAL A 528 3.11 -19.43 25.59
CA VAL A 528 2.17 -19.11 24.52
C VAL A 528 2.75 -19.67 23.23
N ASP A 529 1.94 -20.46 22.54
CA ASP A 529 2.31 -21.09 21.28
C ASP A 529 1.62 -20.35 20.12
N GLY A 530 2.02 -20.68 18.91
CA GLY A 530 1.30 -20.26 17.73
C GLY A 530 1.54 -18.84 17.26
N LEU A 531 2.26 -17.97 18.01
CA LEU A 531 2.56 -16.52 17.75
C LEU A 531 3.33 -16.24 16.44
N SER A 532 3.00 -16.96 15.38
CA SER A 532 3.43 -16.82 14.01
C SER A 532 2.40 -15.94 13.31
N GLY A 533 2.87 -14.85 12.71
CA GLY A 533 1.98 -13.91 12.01
C GLY A 533 0.99 -13.17 12.92
N THR A 534 1.36 -12.97 14.19
CA THR A 534 0.55 -12.20 15.13
C THR A 534 1.05 -10.76 15.22
N SER A 535 0.16 -9.80 15.04
CA SER A 535 0.41 -8.37 15.25
C SER A 535 -0.09 -7.95 16.62
N ILE A 536 0.78 -7.37 17.44
CA ILE A 536 0.47 -6.88 18.78
C ILE A 536 0.79 -5.38 18.82
N GLN A 537 -0.23 -4.56 19.04
CA GLN A 537 -0.09 -3.12 19.16
C GLN A 537 -0.66 -2.64 20.49
N SER A 538 0.12 -1.87 21.25
CA SER A 538 -0.29 -1.40 22.57
C SER A 538 0.11 0.06 22.80
N LEU A 539 -0.75 0.88 23.43
CA LEU A 539 -0.28 2.17 23.96
C LEU A 539 0.38 2.03 25.35
N GLY A 540 0.16 0.90 26.03
CA GLY A 540 0.79 0.59 27.32
C GLY A 540 1.87 -0.49 27.21
N ARG A 541 2.50 -0.80 28.34
CA ARG A 541 3.52 -1.85 28.47
C ARG A 541 3.09 -3.19 27.89
N VAL A 542 4.00 -3.87 27.19
CA VAL A 542 3.80 -5.24 26.73
C VAL A 542 4.75 -6.16 27.48
N ASP A 543 4.18 -7.05 28.30
CA ASP A 543 4.95 -8.02 29.08
C ASP A 543 4.87 -9.41 28.41
N LEU A 544 6.02 -9.94 28.03
CA LEU A 544 6.20 -11.30 27.54
C LEU A 544 6.92 -12.12 28.59
N ALA A 545 6.21 -13.08 29.19
CA ALA A 545 6.80 -14.02 30.13
C ALA A 545 7.79 -14.99 29.43
N SER A 546 8.26 -16.02 30.15
CA SER A 546 9.33 -16.88 29.66
C SER A 546 8.87 -18.01 28.73
N ASN A 547 9.79 -18.48 27.89
CA ASN A 547 9.61 -19.64 27.01
C ASN A 547 8.53 -19.45 25.94
N ASN A 548 8.37 -18.24 25.41
CA ASN A 548 7.54 -17.99 24.24
C ASN A 548 8.38 -18.10 22.96
N LYS A 549 7.74 -18.54 21.87
CA LYS A 549 8.32 -18.54 20.53
C LYS A 549 7.48 -17.66 19.63
N LEU A 550 8.09 -16.65 19.01
CA LEU A 550 7.42 -15.74 18.09
C LEU A 550 8.12 -15.75 16.74
N GLY A 551 7.36 -15.54 15.67
CA GLY A 551 7.94 -15.44 14.34
C GLY A 551 7.04 -14.75 13.33
N LEU A 552 7.63 -14.26 12.23
CA LEU A 552 6.82 -13.95 11.06
C LEU A 552 6.21 -15.23 10.51
N CYS A 553 4.98 -15.09 10.01
CA CYS A 553 4.44 -16.05 9.09
C CYS A 553 5.09 -15.91 7.72
N GLN A 554 5.32 -17.03 7.04
CA GLN A 554 5.79 -17.02 5.64
C GLN A 554 4.64 -16.81 4.65
N GLY A 555 3.39 -17.03 5.08
CA GLY A 555 2.18 -16.61 4.38
C GLY A 555 1.89 -15.11 4.51
N GLU A 556 0.77 -14.67 3.97
CA GLU A 556 0.25 -13.33 4.23
C GLU A 556 -0.54 -13.40 5.53
N ALA A 557 -0.07 -12.72 6.58
CA ALA A 557 -0.87 -12.57 7.78
C ALA A 557 -2.18 -11.88 7.40
N ASP A 558 -3.29 -12.42 7.91
CA ASP A 558 -4.62 -11.94 7.60
C ASP A 558 -4.78 -10.46 7.90
N GLU A 559 -5.53 -9.79 7.02
CA GLU A 559 -5.60 -8.35 6.89
C GLU A 559 -5.54 -7.65 8.26
N VAL A 560 -4.42 -6.96 8.47
CA VAL A 560 -4.27 -5.89 9.46
C VAL A 560 -5.47 -4.98 9.29
N LEU A 561 -6.14 -4.65 10.40
CA LEU A 561 -7.16 -3.61 10.39
C LEU A 561 -6.61 -2.40 9.64
N LYS A 562 -7.23 -2.12 8.48
CA LYS A 562 -6.72 -1.16 7.50
C LYS A 562 -6.51 0.15 8.22
N LEU A 563 -5.25 0.57 8.34
CA LEU A 563 -4.92 1.92 8.77
C LEU A 563 -5.28 2.85 7.61
N PRO A 564 -6.02 3.94 7.83
CA PRO A 564 -6.35 4.87 6.75
C PRO A 564 -5.14 5.55 6.08
N ASP A 565 -3.95 5.50 6.68
CA ASP A 565 -2.94 6.52 6.36
C ASP A 565 -1.64 5.97 5.80
N GLY A 566 -1.67 5.71 4.49
CA GLY A 566 -0.48 5.76 3.64
C GLY A 566 -0.51 4.72 2.53
N TYR A 567 -0.27 5.15 1.30
CA TYR A 567 0.03 4.26 0.19
C TYR A 567 1.48 4.50 -0.23
N ARG A 568 2.20 3.43 -0.54
CA ARG A 568 3.54 3.53 -1.09
C ARG A 568 3.63 2.82 -2.42
N ARG A 569 4.56 3.30 -3.23
CA ARG A 569 5.10 2.55 -4.35
C ARG A 569 6.00 1.44 -3.80
N VAL A 570 5.83 0.22 -4.31
CA VAL A 570 6.72 -0.92 -4.10
C VAL A 570 7.38 -1.26 -5.44
N ASN A 571 8.70 -1.46 -5.44
CA ASN A 571 9.51 -1.56 -6.66
C ASN A 571 10.21 -2.90 -6.78
#